data_AF-A0A835EAK2-F1
#
_entry.id   AF-A0A835EAK2-F1
#
_cell.length_a   1.000
_cell.length_b   1.000
_cell.length_c   1.000
_cell.angle_alpha   90.00
_cell.angle_beta   90.00
_cell.angle_gamma   90.00
#
_symmetry.space_group_name_H-M   'P 1'
#
loop_
_entity.id
_entity.type
_entity.pdbx_description
1 polymer ?
#
loop_
_entity_poly.entity_id
_entity_poly.type
_entity_poly.pdbx_seq_one_letter_code
_entity_poly.pdbx_strand_id
1 'polypeptide(L)'
;MSYPSDAPTYIPKDQFIKYLDSYIECFDIRPKYNTAIESCTYDQSRKCWLSLARNVATSSVARYTSRFLVVASGENSAANIPMIPGLHDFAGEVIHSSRYKSGTTYSGKNVLVVGCGNSGMEIAYDLASHGANTSIVVRSPVLGNVTKLNGNIVEFEGGKKRPFDAIVFATGYKSTASTWLKNGESMLNNDGLPKKGFPDHWKGANGLYCAGLARRGLAGIAIDAKNIANDILSSYRA
;
A
#
# COMPACT_ATOMS: atom_id res chain seq x y z
N MET A 1 -16.89 -0.07 -18.69
CA MET A 1 -16.89 -1.51 -18.99
C MET A 1 -17.40 -2.24 -17.76
N SER A 2 -18.43 -3.06 -17.89
CA SER A 2 -18.89 -3.92 -16.79
C SER A 2 -17.90 -5.07 -16.58
N TYR A 3 -17.77 -5.54 -15.34
CA TYR A 3 -16.97 -6.73 -15.06
C TYR A 3 -17.68 -7.99 -15.61
N PRO A 4 -16.95 -9.02 -16.08
CA PRO A 4 -17.57 -10.24 -16.60
C PRO A 4 -18.49 -10.91 -15.57
N SER A 5 -19.69 -11.30 -16.00
CA SER A 5 -20.72 -11.88 -15.13
C SER A 5 -20.46 -13.33 -14.74
N ASP A 6 -19.59 -14.02 -15.48
CA ASP A 6 -19.16 -15.40 -15.28
C ASP A 6 -17.89 -15.52 -14.42
N ALA A 7 -17.35 -14.41 -13.94
CA ALA A 7 -16.16 -14.41 -13.10
C ALA A 7 -16.40 -15.12 -11.76
N PRO A 8 -15.40 -15.83 -11.23
CA PRO A 8 -15.51 -16.48 -9.92
C PRO A 8 -15.64 -15.45 -8.79
N THR A 9 -16.23 -15.87 -7.66
CA THR A 9 -16.36 -15.01 -6.47
C THR A 9 -15.02 -14.48 -5.97
N TYR A 10 -13.96 -15.30 -6.02
CA TYR A 10 -12.59 -14.92 -5.73
C TYR A 10 -11.77 -14.93 -7.01
N ILE A 11 -11.50 -13.74 -7.55
CA ILE A 11 -10.86 -13.57 -8.84
C ILE A 11 -9.35 -13.83 -8.70
N PRO A 12 -8.77 -14.75 -9.49
CA PRO A 12 -7.33 -14.93 -9.56
C PRO A 12 -6.62 -13.67 -10.07
N LYS A 13 -5.42 -13.39 -9.55
CA LYS A 13 -4.59 -12.24 -9.94
C LYS A 13 -4.51 -12.04 -11.46
N ASP A 14 -4.28 -13.12 -12.21
CA ASP A 14 -4.07 -13.05 -13.65
C ASP A 14 -5.35 -12.70 -14.41
N GLN A 15 -6.54 -13.09 -13.91
CA GLN A 15 -7.81 -12.66 -14.49
C GLN A 15 -8.08 -11.18 -14.20
N PHE A 16 -7.71 -10.70 -13.01
CA PHE A 16 -7.86 -9.29 -12.67
C PHE A 16 -6.94 -8.40 -13.52
N ILE A 17 -5.70 -8.83 -13.77
CA ILE A 17 -4.76 -8.11 -14.66
C ILE A 17 -5.33 -8.02 -16.08
N LYS A 18 -5.82 -9.14 -16.64
CA LYS A 18 -6.44 -9.15 -17.98
C LYS A 18 -7.60 -8.16 -18.11
N TYR A 19 -8.40 -8.02 -17.05
CA TYR A 19 -9.48 -7.04 -17.03
C TYR A 19 -8.94 -5.60 -17.08
N LEU A 20 -7.86 -5.29 -16.36
CA LEU A 20 -7.25 -3.96 -16.40
C LEU A 20 -6.65 -3.65 -17.77
N ASP A 21 -6.00 -4.62 -18.42
CA ASP A 21 -5.48 -4.47 -19.78
C ASP A 21 -6.61 -4.18 -20.78
N SER A 22 -7.70 -4.96 -20.70
CA SER A 22 -8.90 -4.75 -21.53
C SER A 22 -9.54 -3.38 -21.30
N TYR A 23 -9.52 -2.90 -20.05
CA TYR A 23 -10.03 -1.58 -19.69
C TYR A 23 -9.18 -0.47 -20.32
N ILE A 24 -7.85 -0.60 -20.28
CA ILE A 24 -6.91 0.35 -20.89
C ILE A 24 -7.14 0.42 -22.41
N GLU A 25 -7.26 -0.72 -23.07
CA GLU A 25 -7.52 -0.81 -24.52
C GLU A 25 -8.87 -0.21 -24.90
N CYS A 26 -9.94 -0.57 -24.16
CA CYS A 26 -11.30 -0.13 -24.43
C CYS A 26 -11.47 1.40 -24.38
N PHE A 27 -10.70 2.07 -23.52
CA PHE A 27 -10.79 3.51 -23.30
C PHE A 27 -9.61 4.32 -23.86
N ASP A 28 -8.71 3.70 -24.66
CA ASP A 28 -7.46 4.30 -25.17
C ASP A 28 -6.69 5.07 -24.09
N ILE A 29 -6.58 4.47 -22.90
CA ILE A 29 -5.82 5.06 -21.80
C ILE A 29 -4.34 4.84 -22.13
N ARG A 30 -3.53 5.89 -21.96
CA ARG A 30 -2.08 5.82 -22.24
C ARG A 30 -1.26 6.09 -20.98
N PRO A 31 -1.19 5.13 -20.02
CA PRO A 31 -0.39 5.31 -18.82
C PRO A 31 1.10 5.40 -19.18
N LYS A 32 1.82 6.30 -18.51
CA LYS A 32 3.28 6.37 -18.63
C LYS A 32 3.93 5.51 -17.56
N TYR A 33 4.23 4.27 -17.91
CA TYR A 33 4.92 3.33 -17.02
C TYR A 33 6.39 3.71 -16.77
N ASN A 34 7.02 3.03 -15.81
CA ASN A 34 8.42 3.24 -15.42
C ASN A 34 8.75 4.71 -15.13
N THR A 35 7.78 5.49 -14.63
CA THR A 35 7.90 6.92 -14.36
C THR A 35 7.41 7.19 -12.95
N ALA A 36 8.34 7.46 -12.04
CA ALA A 36 8.04 7.73 -10.64
C ALA A 36 7.98 9.25 -10.40
N ILE A 37 6.94 9.71 -9.72
CA ILE A 37 6.87 11.10 -9.25
C ILE A 37 7.87 11.29 -8.10
N GLU A 38 8.74 12.28 -8.23
CA GLU A 38 9.70 12.66 -7.19
C GLU A 38 9.20 13.83 -6.36
N SER A 39 8.51 14.78 -7.01
CA SER A 39 7.87 15.88 -6.32
C SER A 39 6.69 16.45 -7.11
N CYS A 40 5.70 16.94 -6.38
CA CYS A 40 4.62 17.78 -6.91
C CYS A 40 4.47 19.00 -6.01
N THR A 41 4.52 20.20 -6.59
CA THR A 41 4.37 21.47 -5.87
C THR A 41 3.40 22.36 -6.61
N TYR A 42 2.48 22.99 -5.89
CA TYR A 42 1.61 24.00 -6.48
C TYR A 42 2.30 25.35 -6.58
N ASP A 43 2.35 25.92 -7.80
CA ASP A 43 2.84 27.26 -8.07
C ASP A 43 1.68 28.25 -7.95
N GLN A 44 1.71 29.08 -6.90
CA GLN A 44 0.67 30.08 -6.64
C GLN A 44 0.61 31.18 -7.70
N SER A 45 1.74 31.54 -8.30
CA SER A 45 1.81 32.59 -9.31
C SER A 45 1.20 32.12 -10.63
N ARG A 46 1.48 30.87 -11.02
CA ARG A 46 1.00 30.26 -12.26
C ARG A 46 -0.34 29.55 -12.12
N LYS A 47 -0.82 29.38 -10.89
CA LYS A 47 -2.04 28.64 -10.53
C LYS A 47 -2.06 27.23 -11.14
N CYS A 48 -0.94 26.52 -11.05
CA CYS A 48 -0.81 25.16 -11.58
C CYS A 48 0.13 24.30 -10.74
N TRP A 49 0.00 22.99 -10.87
CA TRP A 49 0.92 22.01 -10.29
C TRP A 49 2.14 21.82 -11.19
N LEU A 50 3.31 21.82 -10.56
CA LEU A 50 4.59 21.47 -11.16
C LEU A 50 5.00 20.10 -10.63
N SER A 51 5.13 19.12 -11.51
CA SER A 51 5.50 17.75 -11.16
C SER A 51 6.86 17.39 -11.75
N LEU A 52 7.77 16.87 -10.92
CA LEU A 52 9.01 16.26 -11.35
C LEU A 52 8.83 14.74 -11.34
N ALA A 53 9.12 14.10 -12.47
CA ALA A 53 9.06 12.65 -12.57
C ALA A 53 10.36 12.09 -13.14
N ARG A 54 10.84 10.99 -12.55
CA ARG A 54 12.02 10.26 -13.01
C ARG A 54 11.59 8.99 -13.73
N ASN A 55 12.14 8.78 -14.91
CA ASN A 55 12.06 7.48 -15.57
C ASN A 55 12.99 6.49 -14.84
N VAL A 56 12.44 5.38 -14.36
CA VAL A 56 13.15 4.41 -13.52
C VAL A 56 14.25 3.66 -14.29
N ALA A 57 14.03 3.41 -15.58
CA ALA A 57 14.98 2.65 -16.40
C ALA A 57 16.16 3.50 -16.89
N THR A 58 15.91 4.77 -17.24
CA THR A 58 16.91 5.66 -17.86
C THR A 58 17.45 6.73 -16.90
N SER A 59 16.88 6.84 -15.70
CA SER A 59 17.14 7.91 -14.73
C SER A 59 16.86 9.34 -15.24
N SER A 60 16.29 9.50 -16.44
CA SER A 60 15.94 10.79 -17.02
C SER A 60 14.82 11.46 -16.23
N VAL A 61 14.88 12.79 -16.11
CA VAL A 61 13.90 13.59 -15.37
C VAL A 61 13.07 14.42 -16.35
N ALA A 62 11.75 14.35 -16.19
CA ALA A 62 10.79 15.14 -16.93
C ALA A 62 10.01 16.06 -15.99
N ARG A 63 9.64 17.24 -16.50
CA ARG A 63 8.77 18.20 -15.80
C ARG A 63 7.41 18.23 -16.46
N TYR A 64 6.36 18.21 -15.65
CA TYR A 64 4.98 18.34 -16.10
C TYR A 64 4.31 19.53 -15.41
N THR A 65 3.43 20.17 -16.14
CA THR A 65 2.52 21.18 -15.60
C THR A 65 1.09 20.70 -15.74
N SER A 66 0.28 20.87 -14.70
CA SER A 66 -1.14 20.50 -14.74
C SER A 66 -2.01 21.44 -13.94
N ARG A 67 -3.25 21.64 -14.37
CA ARG A 67 -4.25 22.40 -13.60
C ARG A 67 -4.77 21.62 -12.42
N PHE A 68 -4.88 20.30 -12.58
CA PHE A 68 -5.39 19.38 -11.58
C PHE A 68 -4.35 18.31 -11.26
N LEU A 69 -4.33 17.85 -10.02
CA LEU A 69 -3.48 16.76 -9.56
C LEU A 69 -4.34 15.76 -8.79
N VAL A 70 -4.37 14.51 -9.26
CA VAL A 70 -5.09 13.42 -8.60
C VAL A 70 -4.08 12.47 -7.96
N VAL A 71 -4.12 12.38 -6.63
CA VAL A 71 -3.30 11.44 -5.86
C VAL A 71 -4.02 10.09 -5.79
N ALA A 72 -3.51 9.13 -6.54
CA ALA A 72 -3.99 7.74 -6.58
C ALA A 72 -2.85 6.73 -6.34
N SER A 73 -1.86 7.10 -5.53
CA SER A 73 -0.64 6.32 -5.27
C SER A 73 -0.84 5.11 -4.36
N GLY A 74 -2.05 4.92 -3.83
CA GLY A 74 -2.36 3.92 -2.81
C GLY A 74 -1.82 4.28 -1.42
N GLU A 75 -2.28 3.54 -0.42
CA GLU A 75 -1.85 3.67 0.98
C GLU A 75 -0.77 2.64 1.37
N ASN A 76 -0.63 1.57 0.61
CA ASN A 76 0.23 0.44 0.94
C ASN A 76 1.57 0.48 0.19
N SER A 77 2.39 1.49 0.50
CA SER A 77 3.64 1.75 -0.23
C SER A 77 4.88 1.25 0.50
N ALA A 78 5.25 1.90 1.61
CA ALA A 78 6.44 1.54 2.37
C ALA A 78 6.12 0.48 3.42
N ALA A 79 6.93 -0.58 3.48
CA ALA A 79 6.81 -1.62 4.51
C ALA A 79 6.95 -1.03 5.92
N ASN A 80 6.08 -1.45 6.84
CA ASN A 80 6.12 -0.98 8.23
C ASN A 80 6.73 -2.07 9.13
N ILE A 81 8.05 -2.16 9.21
CA ILE A 81 8.73 -3.08 10.14
C ILE A 81 9.01 -2.33 11.45
N PRO A 82 8.52 -2.80 12.61
CA PRO A 82 8.80 -2.15 13.90
C PRO A 82 10.27 -2.32 14.29
N MET A 83 10.82 -1.33 14.99
CA MET A 83 12.13 -1.47 15.62
C MET A 83 11.99 -2.40 16.82
N ILE A 84 12.68 -3.54 16.78
CA ILE A 84 12.70 -4.51 17.88
C ILE A 84 14.17 -4.79 18.25
N PRO A 85 14.54 -4.70 19.53
CA PRO A 85 15.90 -5.03 19.97
C PRO A 85 16.34 -6.43 19.52
N GLY A 86 17.53 -6.52 18.92
CA GLY A 86 18.12 -7.78 18.44
C GLY A 86 17.58 -8.26 17.08
N LEU A 87 16.68 -7.52 16.43
CA LEU A 87 16.12 -7.93 15.13
C LEU A 87 17.18 -8.04 14.02
N HIS A 88 18.17 -7.15 14.02
CA HIS A 88 19.26 -7.16 13.03
C HIS A 88 20.19 -8.37 13.17
N ASP A 89 20.26 -8.95 14.37
CA ASP A 89 21.11 -10.09 14.71
C ASP A 89 20.33 -11.42 14.72
N PHE A 90 19.07 -11.41 14.26
CA PHE A 90 18.27 -12.62 14.18
C PHE A 90 18.92 -13.62 13.23
N ALA A 91 19.15 -14.85 13.71
CA ALA A 91 19.90 -15.86 12.97
C ALA A 91 19.12 -16.45 11.78
N GLY A 92 17.80 -16.30 11.77
CA GLY A 92 16.91 -16.78 10.72
C GLY A 92 16.54 -15.71 9.69
N GLU A 93 15.58 -16.05 8.83
CA GLU A 93 15.10 -15.12 7.81
C GLU A 93 14.13 -14.09 8.42
N VAL A 94 14.29 -12.82 8.05
CA VAL A 94 13.35 -11.74 8.40
C VAL A 94 12.86 -11.05 7.14
N ILE A 95 11.55 -11.12 6.89
CA ILE A 95 10.91 -10.44 5.75
C ILE A 95 9.65 -9.69 6.17
N HIS A 96 9.28 -8.69 5.39
CA HIS A 96 7.94 -8.08 5.44
C HIS A 96 7.02 -8.79 4.44
N SER A 97 5.71 -8.73 4.66
CA SER A 97 4.69 -9.31 3.77
C SER A 97 4.83 -8.84 2.31
N SER A 98 5.37 -7.64 2.07
CA SER A 98 5.67 -7.11 0.74
C SER A 98 6.67 -7.94 -0.07
N ARG A 99 7.53 -8.70 0.62
CA ARG A 99 8.54 -9.59 0.02
C ARG A 99 8.11 -11.05 0.03
N TYR A 100 7.06 -11.40 0.78
CA TYR A 100 6.53 -12.76 0.82
C TYR A 100 6.01 -13.17 -0.56
N LYS A 101 6.25 -14.42 -0.95
CA LYS A 101 5.83 -14.98 -2.24
C LYS A 101 4.99 -16.24 -2.10
N SER A 102 5.44 -17.18 -1.26
CA SER A 102 4.79 -18.47 -1.07
C SER A 102 5.39 -19.18 0.15
N GLY A 103 4.59 -20.06 0.77
CA GLY A 103 4.98 -20.92 1.89
C GLY A 103 5.86 -22.11 1.50
N THR A 104 6.01 -22.39 0.20
CA THR A 104 6.72 -23.56 -0.34
C THR A 104 8.13 -23.79 0.23
N THR A 105 8.87 -22.73 0.54
CA THR A 105 10.25 -22.82 1.08
C THR A 105 10.33 -22.93 2.61
N TYR A 106 9.20 -23.04 3.29
CA TYR A 106 9.09 -23.03 4.75
C TYR A 106 8.61 -24.36 5.35
N SER A 107 8.42 -25.41 4.55
CA SER A 107 8.05 -26.74 5.04
C SER A 107 8.97 -27.20 6.19
N GLY A 108 8.38 -27.60 7.31
CA GLY A 108 9.08 -28.04 8.53
C GLY A 108 9.68 -26.92 9.39
N LYS A 109 9.73 -25.68 8.92
CA LYS A 109 10.30 -24.54 9.66
C LYS A 109 9.31 -23.97 10.66
N ASN A 110 9.81 -23.48 11.79
CA ASN A 110 9.05 -22.67 12.73
C ASN A 110 9.00 -21.23 12.24
N VAL A 111 7.82 -20.78 11.77
CA VAL A 111 7.66 -19.44 11.19
C VAL A 111 6.75 -18.59 12.06
N LEU A 112 7.22 -17.42 12.45
CA LEU A 112 6.43 -16.43 13.18
C LEU A 112 5.85 -15.39 12.22
N VAL A 113 4.53 -15.30 12.14
CA VAL A 113 3.83 -14.22 11.45
C VAL A 113 3.45 -13.14 12.47
N VAL A 114 3.95 -11.92 12.26
CA VAL A 114 3.69 -10.77 13.16
C VAL A 114 2.58 -9.92 12.57
N GLY A 115 1.40 -9.96 13.18
CA GLY A 115 0.20 -9.24 12.73
C GLY A 115 -0.90 -10.17 12.19
N CYS A 116 -2.15 -9.75 12.38
CA CYS A 116 -3.34 -10.56 12.08
C CYS A 116 -4.36 -9.85 11.17
N GLY A 117 -3.90 -8.86 10.39
CA GLY A 117 -4.73 -8.30 9.30
C GLY A 117 -4.83 -9.28 8.13
N ASN A 118 -5.44 -8.85 7.02
CA ASN A 118 -5.65 -9.69 5.84
C ASN A 118 -4.38 -10.44 5.41
N SER A 119 -3.27 -9.72 5.19
CA SER A 119 -2.01 -10.35 4.80
C SER A 119 -1.48 -11.32 5.86
N GLY A 120 -1.63 -11.01 7.15
CA GLY A 120 -1.15 -11.89 8.22
C GLY A 120 -1.89 -13.22 8.24
N MET A 121 -3.22 -13.18 8.09
CA MET A 121 -4.05 -14.38 8.04
C MET A 121 -3.81 -15.20 6.77
N GLU A 122 -3.74 -14.56 5.60
CA GLU A 122 -3.49 -15.24 4.32
C GLU A 122 -2.10 -15.88 4.29
N ILE A 123 -1.07 -15.17 4.75
CA ILE A 123 0.30 -15.71 4.82
C ILE A 123 0.38 -16.85 5.81
N ALA A 124 -0.25 -16.74 6.99
CA ALA A 124 -0.24 -17.81 7.96
C ALA A 124 -0.95 -19.07 7.43
N TYR A 125 -2.07 -18.90 6.72
CA TYR A 125 -2.77 -19.99 6.07
C TYR A 125 -1.91 -20.63 4.96
N ASP A 126 -1.27 -19.83 4.11
CA ASP A 126 -0.39 -20.31 3.05
C ASP A 126 0.83 -21.07 3.61
N LEU A 127 1.48 -20.55 4.64
CA LEU A 127 2.58 -21.22 5.35
C LEU A 127 2.15 -22.57 5.93
N ALA A 128 1.04 -22.61 6.67
CA ALA A 128 0.52 -23.84 7.27
C ALA A 128 0.14 -24.87 6.19
N SER A 129 -0.48 -24.43 5.10
CA SER A 129 -0.86 -25.29 3.96
C SER A 129 0.36 -25.89 3.25
N HIS A 130 1.52 -25.24 3.34
CA HIS A 130 2.80 -25.73 2.81
C HIS A 130 3.70 -26.41 3.88
N GLY A 131 3.12 -26.80 5.03
CA GLY A 131 3.80 -27.63 6.03
C GLY A 131 4.73 -26.89 6.99
N ALA A 132 4.66 -25.56 7.07
CA ALA A 132 5.39 -24.80 8.08
C ALA A 132 4.71 -24.87 9.45
N ASN A 133 5.52 -24.94 10.52
CA ASN A 133 5.06 -24.81 11.91
C ASN A 133 4.77 -23.34 12.21
N THR A 134 3.56 -22.90 11.84
CA THR A 134 3.20 -21.49 11.80
C THR A 134 2.68 -20.99 13.15
N SER A 135 3.25 -19.91 13.66
CA SER A 135 2.72 -19.16 14.82
C SER A 135 2.31 -17.76 14.38
N ILE A 136 1.20 -17.26 14.92
CA ILE A 136 0.75 -15.88 14.70
C ILE A 136 0.88 -15.14 16.03
N VAL A 137 1.50 -13.96 16.01
CA VAL A 137 1.42 -13.01 17.13
C VAL A 137 0.50 -11.86 16.78
N VAL A 138 -0.47 -11.64 17.66
CA VAL A 138 -1.47 -10.59 17.53
C VAL A 138 -1.13 -9.48 18.50
N ARG A 139 -1.12 -8.23 18.02
CA ARG A 139 -1.16 -7.05 18.89
C ARG A 139 -2.50 -7.06 19.62
N SER A 140 -2.53 -7.68 20.79
CA SER A 140 -3.70 -7.79 21.64
C SER A 140 -3.26 -7.61 23.08
N PRO A 141 -4.09 -6.98 23.94
CA PRO A 141 -3.86 -6.93 25.38
C PRO A 141 -3.66 -8.31 26.04
N VAL A 142 -3.98 -9.40 25.35
CA VAL A 142 -4.00 -10.78 25.89
C VAL A 142 -2.78 -11.62 25.51
N LEU A 143 -2.19 -11.42 24.32
CA LEU A 143 -1.14 -12.33 23.78
C LEU A 143 0.26 -11.73 23.69
N GLY A 144 0.40 -10.44 23.98
CA GLY A 144 1.69 -9.81 24.16
C GLY A 144 2.47 -9.56 22.88
N ASN A 145 3.16 -8.42 22.80
CA ASN A 145 4.03 -8.10 21.67
C ASN A 145 5.34 -8.87 21.69
N VAL A 146 6.01 -8.94 20.54
CA VAL A 146 7.44 -9.30 20.50
C VAL A 146 8.24 -8.18 21.17
N THR A 147 9.01 -8.52 22.20
CA THR A 147 9.77 -7.55 23.00
C THR A 147 11.25 -7.51 22.61
N LYS A 148 11.84 -8.67 22.33
CA LYS A 148 13.27 -8.80 22.02
C LYS A 148 13.55 -10.07 21.22
N LEU A 149 14.60 -10.03 20.40
CA LEU A 149 15.16 -11.19 19.72
C LEU A 149 16.59 -11.43 20.22
N ASN A 150 16.99 -12.71 20.32
CA ASN A 150 18.34 -13.13 20.67
C ASN A 150 18.70 -14.42 19.92
N GLY A 151 19.57 -14.34 18.92
CA GLY A 151 19.84 -15.46 18.01
C GLY A 151 18.58 -15.84 17.26
N ASN A 152 18.09 -17.07 17.44
CA ASN A 152 16.82 -17.54 16.88
C ASN A 152 15.64 -17.50 17.88
N ILE A 153 15.87 -17.02 19.11
CA ILE A 153 14.85 -16.96 20.16
C ILE A 153 14.10 -15.63 20.08
N VAL A 154 12.79 -15.71 20.01
CA VAL A 154 11.87 -14.57 20.13
C VAL A 154 11.29 -14.55 21.53
N GLU A 155 11.42 -13.40 22.19
CA GLU A 155 10.81 -13.10 23.49
C GLU A 155 9.52 -12.29 23.29
N PHE A 156 8.47 -12.69 24.00
CA PHE A 156 7.15 -12.07 23.98
C PHE A 156 6.89 -11.38 25.33
N GLU A 157 5.95 -10.43 25.35
CA GLU A 157 5.45 -9.87 26.62
C GLU A 157 4.96 -11.01 27.53
N GLY A 158 5.17 -10.86 28.84
CA GLY A 158 5.01 -11.94 29.81
C GLY A 158 6.20 -12.90 29.92
N GLY A 159 7.31 -12.63 29.21
CA GLY A 159 8.59 -13.33 29.37
C GLY A 159 8.68 -14.68 28.67
N LYS A 160 7.64 -15.07 27.91
CA LYS A 160 7.63 -16.30 27.13
C LYS A 160 8.66 -16.23 26.01
N LYS A 161 9.39 -17.33 25.79
CA LYS A 161 10.47 -17.44 24.78
C LYS A 161 10.23 -18.64 23.89
N ARG A 162 10.40 -18.47 22.57
CA ARG A 162 10.31 -19.57 21.59
C ARG A 162 11.32 -19.40 20.45
N PRO A 163 11.92 -20.49 19.96
CA PRO A 163 12.76 -20.45 18.76
C PRO A 163 11.91 -20.33 17.49
N PHE A 164 12.43 -19.60 16.50
CA PHE A 164 11.88 -19.51 15.16
C PHE A 164 13.00 -19.52 14.11
N ASP A 165 12.71 -20.09 12.95
CA ASP A 165 13.62 -20.14 11.79
C ASP A 165 13.40 -18.96 10.84
N ALA A 166 12.19 -18.38 10.86
CA ALA A 166 11.83 -17.22 10.05
C ALA A 166 10.76 -16.35 10.73
N ILE A 167 10.77 -15.06 10.40
CA ILE A 167 9.79 -14.07 10.83
C ILE A 167 9.24 -13.34 9.61
N VAL A 168 7.91 -13.34 9.47
CA VAL A 168 7.18 -12.58 8.46
C VAL A 168 6.40 -11.46 9.13
N PHE A 169 6.84 -10.22 8.94
CA PHE A 169 6.14 -9.04 9.40
C PHE A 169 4.95 -8.72 8.48
N ALA A 170 3.74 -8.98 8.97
CA ALA A 170 2.47 -8.58 8.37
C ALA A 170 1.91 -7.34 9.08
N THR A 171 2.78 -6.36 9.34
CA THR A 171 2.54 -5.18 10.19
C THR A 171 2.04 -3.95 9.43
N GLY A 172 1.55 -4.17 8.22
CA GLY A 172 0.95 -3.15 7.36
C GLY A 172 1.98 -2.29 6.63
N TYR A 173 1.52 -1.19 6.07
CA TYR A 173 2.31 -0.30 5.24
C TYR A 173 2.09 1.16 5.65
N LYS A 174 2.93 2.03 5.12
CA LYS A 174 2.77 3.49 5.19
C LYS A 174 2.62 4.05 3.78
N SER A 175 1.76 5.06 3.64
CA SER A 175 1.72 5.86 2.41
C SER A 175 3.02 6.67 2.31
N THR A 176 3.48 6.88 1.08
CA THR A 176 4.62 7.76 0.78
C THR A 176 4.16 9.10 0.19
N ALA A 177 2.85 9.34 0.09
CA ALA A 177 2.30 10.53 -0.56
C ALA A 177 2.87 11.85 -0.01
N SER A 178 3.06 11.94 1.30
CA SER A 178 3.64 13.11 1.98
C SER A 178 5.12 13.35 1.66
N THR A 179 5.86 12.36 1.15
CA THR A 179 7.29 12.53 0.86
C THR A 179 7.51 13.34 -0.43
N TRP A 180 6.63 13.17 -1.42
CA TRP A 180 6.75 13.80 -2.74
C TRP A 180 5.71 14.92 -2.96
N LEU A 181 4.54 14.88 -2.32
CA LEU A 181 3.56 15.97 -2.42
C LEU A 181 3.93 17.14 -1.50
N LYS A 182 4.46 18.22 -2.07
CA LYS A 182 4.83 19.43 -1.34
C LYS A 182 3.63 20.36 -1.20
N ASN A 183 3.50 21.00 -0.05
CA ASN A 183 2.37 21.90 0.29
C ASN A 183 0.99 21.19 0.21
N GLY A 184 0.97 19.86 0.26
CA GLY A 184 -0.24 19.03 0.31
C GLY A 184 -0.82 18.86 1.71
N GLU A 185 -0.27 19.56 2.71
CA GLU A 185 -0.66 19.50 4.12
C GLU A 185 -2.12 19.89 4.35
N SER A 186 -2.71 20.67 3.46
CA SER A 186 -4.15 20.97 3.51
C SER A 186 -5.02 19.74 3.25
N MET A 187 -4.46 18.71 2.59
CA MET A 187 -5.16 17.51 2.16
C MET A 187 -4.75 16.26 2.94
N LEU A 188 -3.45 16.03 3.11
CA LEU A 188 -2.91 14.81 3.70
C LEU A 188 -2.46 15.02 5.16
N ASN A 189 -2.68 14.03 6.00
CA ASN A 189 -2.10 13.93 7.34
C ASN A 189 -0.64 13.42 7.29
N ASN A 190 -0.01 13.30 8.46
CA ASN A 190 1.38 12.84 8.58
C ASN A 190 1.60 11.41 8.08
N ASP A 191 0.54 10.59 8.06
CA ASP A 191 0.56 9.22 7.54
C ASP A 191 0.35 9.17 6.01
N GLY A 192 0.25 10.31 5.33
CA GLY A 192 0.04 10.40 3.89
C GLY A 192 -1.37 9.99 3.44
N LEU A 193 -2.36 10.09 4.33
CA LEU A 193 -3.78 9.82 4.07
C LEU A 193 -4.61 11.10 4.14
N PRO A 194 -5.78 11.18 3.48
CA PRO A 194 -6.66 12.34 3.58
C PRO A 194 -7.02 12.69 5.02
N LYS A 195 -7.00 13.99 5.34
CA LYS A 195 -7.39 14.51 6.67
C LYS A 195 -8.88 14.34 6.95
N LYS A 196 -9.71 14.50 5.91
CA LYS A 196 -11.16 14.32 5.99
C LYS A 196 -11.51 12.84 5.80
N GLY A 197 -12.56 12.40 6.49
CA GLY A 197 -13.15 11.08 6.29
C GLY A 197 -14.10 11.05 5.09
N PHE A 198 -14.51 9.85 4.69
CA PHE A 198 -15.58 9.64 3.71
C PHE A 198 -16.88 10.31 4.17
N PRO A 199 -17.64 10.99 3.29
CA PRO A 199 -17.48 11.09 1.83
C PRO A 199 -16.68 12.29 1.33
N ASP A 200 -16.12 13.12 2.22
CA ASP A 200 -15.49 14.41 1.88
C ASP A 200 -13.96 14.34 1.75
N HIS A 201 -13.41 13.13 1.76
CA HIS A 201 -11.97 12.85 1.76
C HIS A 201 -11.28 13.13 0.42
N TRP A 202 -12.02 13.24 -0.68
CA TRP A 202 -11.46 13.18 -2.04
C TRP A 202 -11.08 14.54 -2.63
N LYS A 203 -11.58 15.66 -2.09
CA LYS A 203 -11.35 17.02 -2.63
C LYS A 203 -10.50 17.89 -1.72
N GLY A 204 -9.40 18.40 -2.27
CA GLY A 204 -8.52 19.39 -1.65
C GLY A 204 -8.61 20.77 -2.30
N ALA A 205 -7.69 21.66 -1.93
CA ALA A 205 -7.55 22.98 -2.53
C ALA A 205 -6.79 22.92 -3.87
N ASN A 206 -6.86 23.99 -4.67
CA ASN A 206 -6.01 24.17 -5.85
C ASN A 206 -6.07 23.04 -6.89
N GLY A 207 -7.23 22.40 -7.06
CA GLY A 207 -7.39 21.29 -7.99
C GLY A 207 -6.65 20.01 -7.57
N LEU A 208 -6.32 19.87 -6.27
CA LEU A 208 -5.80 18.63 -5.69
C LEU A 208 -6.94 17.69 -5.31
N TYR A 209 -6.79 16.42 -5.66
CA TYR A 209 -7.74 15.37 -5.34
C TYR A 209 -7.05 14.12 -4.79
N CYS A 210 -7.80 13.27 -4.09
CA CYS A 210 -7.36 11.94 -3.66
C CYS A 210 -8.38 10.90 -4.11
N ALA A 211 -7.91 9.82 -4.71
CA ALA A 211 -8.74 8.68 -5.11
C ALA A 211 -8.22 7.40 -4.46
N GLY A 212 -9.11 6.65 -3.80
CA GLY A 212 -8.77 5.33 -3.26
C GLY A 212 -8.06 5.32 -1.91
N LEU A 213 -7.96 6.46 -1.22
CA LEU A 213 -7.29 6.57 0.08
C LEU A 213 -8.25 6.49 1.28
N ALA A 214 -9.54 6.20 1.04
CA ALA A 214 -10.56 6.06 2.10
C ALA A 214 -10.81 4.61 2.55
N ARG A 215 -9.98 3.64 2.14
CA ARG A 215 -10.09 2.22 2.52
C ARG A 215 -11.45 1.57 2.22
N ARG A 216 -12.07 1.97 1.11
CA ARG A 216 -13.40 1.49 0.69
C ARG A 216 -13.36 0.53 -0.50
N GLY A 217 -12.20 -0.06 -0.78
CA GLY A 217 -11.98 -0.98 -1.90
C GLY A 217 -12.26 -0.34 -3.27
N LEU A 218 -12.47 -1.20 -4.27
CA LEU A 218 -12.69 -0.78 -5.67
C LEU A 218 -13.96 0.07 -5.85
N ALA A 219 -15.02 -0.22 -5.09
CA ALA A 219 -16.25 0.57 -5.14
C ALA A 219 -16.01 2.01 -4.67
N GLY A 220 -15.25 2.21 -3.59
CA GLY A 220 -14.85 3.53 -3.13
C GLY A 220 -14.00 4.29 -4.15
N ILE A 221 -13.02 3.61 -4.76
CA ILE A 221 -12.19 4.19 -5.84
C ILE A 221 -13.06 4.69 -6.99
N ALA A 222 -14.06 3.92 -7.40
CA ALA A 222 -14.96 4.30 -8.49
C ALA A 222 -15.84 5.51 -8.13
N ILE A 223 -16.29 5.61 -6.89
CA ILE A 223 -17.03 6.78 -6.39
C ILE A 223 -16.14 8.02 -6.41
N ASP A 224 -14.92 7.92 -5.87
CA ASP A 224 -13.95 9.01 -5.85
C ASP A 224 -13.64 9.50 -7.27
N ALA A 225 -13.35 8.59 -8.19
CA ALA A 225 -13.04 8.92 -9.59
C ALA A 225 -14.19 9.65 -10.28
N LYS A 226 -15.45 9.23 -10.06
CA LYS A 226 -16.63 9.91 -10.61
C LYS A 226 -16.82 11.30 -10.03
N ASN A 227 -16.66 11.45 -8.70
CA ASN A 227 -16.78 12.74 -8.03
C ASN A 227 -15.72 13.73 -8.54
N ILE A 228 -14.46 13.28 -8.66
CA ILE A 228 -13.35 14.06 -9.19
C ILE A 228 -13.62 14.49 -10.64
N ALA A 229 -14.04 13.55 -11.50
CA ALA A 229 -14.33 13.86 -12.90
C ALA A 229 -15.46 14.90 -13.04
N ASN A 230 -16.54 14.77 -12.25
CA ASN A 230 -17.64 15.71 -12.24
C ASN A 230 -17.23 17.11 -11.74
N ASP A 231 -16.37 17.17 -10.72
CA ASP A 231 -15.85 18.44 -10.19
C ASP A 231 -14.91 19.14 -11.18
N ILE A 232 -14.04 18.38 -11.85
CA ILE A 232 -13.19 18.91 -12.91
C ILE A 232 -14.06 19.43 -14.05
N LEU A 233 -15.08 18.67 -14.47
CA LEU A 233 -16.00 19.08 -15.54
C LEU A 233 -16.75 20.37 -15.19
N SER A 234 -17.22 20.53 -13.95
CA SER A 234 -17.93 21.75 -13.53
C SER A 234 -17.01 22.98 -13.57
N SER A 235 -15.72 22.82 -13.26
CA SER A 235 -14.72 23.89 -13.33
C SER A 235 -14.39 24.38 -14.75
N TYR A 236 -14.74 23.61 -15.79
CA TYR A 236 -14.65 24.04 -17.19
C TYR A 236 -15.91 24.75 -17.69
N ARG A 237 -17.02 24.62 -16.96
CA ARG A 237 -18.32 25.22 -17.32
C ARG A 237 -18.60 26.54 -16.59
N ALA A 238 -17.79 26.87 -15.58
CA ALA A 238 -17.80 28.12 -14.84
C ALA A 238 -16.83 29.13 -15.47
#